data_AF-A0A961SEZ9-F1
#
_entry.id   AF-A0A961SEZ9-F1
#
_cell.length_a   1.000
_cell.length_b   1.000
_cell.length_c   1.000
_cell.angle_alpha   90.00
_cell.angle_beta   90.00
_cell.angle_gamma   90.00
#
_symmetry.space_group_name_H-M   'P 1'
#
loop_
_entity.id
_entity.type
_entity.pdbx_description
1 polymer ?
#
loop_
_entity_poly.entity_id
_entity_poly.type
_entity_poly.pdbx_seq_one_letter_code
_entity_poly.pdbx_strand_id
1 'polypeptide(L)'
;MIDPVELPFALHLRPDPQALVFKAVPRDAAPDADAVIRGRFMLLLELIDSEEDGDAAFFSRDLEVTGDTEAVVRLRNALDDIDGSIAEETAEMFGLPGRVILDR
;
A
#
# COMPACT_ATOMS: atom_id res chain seq x y z
N MET A 1 -4.24 6.37 -3.30
CA MET A 1 -4.83 5.69 -2.12
C MET A 1 -4.65 4.20 -2.25
N ILE A 2 -4.34 3.52 -1.16
CA ILE A 2 -4.29 2.06 -1.10
C ILE A 2 -5.46 1.62 -0.22
N ASP A 3 -6.31 0.74 -0.73
CA ASP A 3 -7.56 0.32 -0.12
C ASP A 3 -7.53 -1.20 0.17
N PRO A 4 -6.98 -1.61 1.31
CA PRO A 4 -7.02 -2.99 1.77
C PRO A 4 -8.45 -3.37 2.17
N VAL A 5 -9.14 -4.19 1.36
CA VAL A 5 -10.57 -4.49 1.51
C VAL A 5 -10.95 -5.20 2.81
N GLU A 6 -9.97 -5.82 3.47
CA GLU A 6 -10.12 -6.58 4.71
C GLU A 6 -9.90 -5.72 5.97
N LEU A 7 -9.43 -4.47 5.82
CA LEU A 7 -9.11 -3.58 6.93
C LEU A 7 -10.14 -2.45 7.07
N PRO A 8 -10.41 -1.98 8.30
CA PRO A 8 -11.40 -0.92 8.57
C PRO A 8 -10.91 0.50 8.23
N PHE A 9 -9.73 0.64 7.62
CA PHE A 9 -9.11 1.89 7.23
C PHE A 9 -8.48 1.75 5.84
N ALA A 10 -8.19 2.87 5.19
CA ALA A 10 -7.39 2.94 3.98
C ALA A 10 -6.00 3.50 4.30
N LEU A 11 -5.08 3.40 3.35
CA LEU A 11 -3.79 4.08 3.42
C LEU A 11 -3.75 5.22 2.42
N HIS A 12 -3.38 6.38 2.92
CA HIS A 12 -3.11 7.55 2.10
C HIS A 12 -1.60 7.66 1.87
N LEU A 13 -1.20 7.46 0.62
CA LEU A 13 0.15 7.71 0.12
C LEU A 13 0.14 8.97 -0.75
N ARG A 14 1.03 9.92 -0.44
CA ARG A 14 1.42 11.02 -1.33
C ARG A 14 2.90 10.87 -1.66
N PRO A 15 3.24 10.42 -2.88
CA PRO A 15 4.63 10.17 -3.30
C PRO A 15 5.32 11.49 -3.71
N ASP A 16 5.40 12.44 -2.79
CA ASP A 16 6.12 13.69 -2.97
C ASP A 16 7.50 13.57 -2.29
N PRO A 17 8.62 13.59 -3.03
CA PRO A 17 9.95 13.45 -2.43
C PRO A 17 10.29 14.51 -1.38
N GLN A 18 9.65 15.69 -1.44
CA GLN A 18 9.85 16.77 -0.48
C GLN A 18 8.88 16.70 0.71
N ALA A 19 7.79 15.92 0.58
CA ALA A 19 6.73 15.85 1.57
C ALA A 19 5.97 14.53 1.48
N LEU A 20 6.71 13.42 1.62
CA LEU A 20 6.17 12.06 1.60
C LEU A 20 5.15 11.95 2.73
N VAL A 21 3.94 11.50 2.39
CA VAL A 21 2.91 11.19 3.38
C VAL A 21 2.51 9.77 3.18
N PHE A 22 2.70 8.94 4.20
CA PHE A 22 2.16 7.59 4.24
C PHE A 22 1.50 7.38 5.61
N LYS A 23 0.18 7.18 5.63
CA LYS A 23 -0.57 7.03 6.88
C LYS A 23 -1.88 6.26 6.69
N ALA A 24 -2.30 5.58 7.75
CA ALA A 24 -3.64 5.04 7.86
C ALA A 24 -4.66 6.19 8.02
N VAL A 25 -5.77 6.10 7.28
CA VAL A 25 -6.90 7.05 7.35
C VAL A 25 -8.22 6.27 7.48
N PRO A 26 -9.18 6.76 8.28
CA PRO A 26 -10.54 6.22 8.28
C PRO A 26 -11.13 6.24 6.87
N ARG A 27 -11.91 5.22 6.51
CA ARG A 27 -12.48 5.07 5.16
C ARG A 27 -13.41 6.23 4.77
N ASP A 28 -14.12 6.76 5.75
CA ASP A 28 -15.05 7.90 5.64
C ASP A 28 -14.35 9.26 5.62
N ALA A 29 -13.09 9.32 6.07
CA ALA A 29 -12.26 10.52 6.07
C ALA A 29 -11.10 10.44 5.05
N ALA A 30 -11.16 9.46 4.15
CA ALA A 30 -10.17 9.31 3.10
C ALA A 30 -10.23 10.53 2.15
N PRO A 31 -9.10 11.21 1.90
CA PRO A 31 -9.06 12.30 0.93
C PRO A 31 -9.28 11.77 -0.49
N ASP A 32 -9.74 12.64 -1.40
CA ASP A 32 -9.77 12.35 -2.83
C ASP A 32 -8.36 11.95 -3.30
N ALA A 33 -8.29 10.86 -4.06
CA ALA A 33 -7.04 10.31 -4.55
C ALA A 33 -7.05 10.22 -6.07
N ASP A 34 -5.94 10.62 -6.69
CA ASP A 34 -5.75 10.56 -8.16
C ASP A 34 -5.70 9.13 -8.69
N ALA A 35 -5.40 8.17 -7.81
CA ALA A 35 -5.47 6.76 -8.09
C ALA A 35 -5.82 5.96 -6.83
N VAL A 36 -6.48 4.83 -7.02
CA VAL A 36 -6.82 3.88 -5.96
C VAL A 36 -6.34 2.49 -6.36
N ILE A 37 -5.56 1.87 -5.48
CA ILE A 37 -5.13 0.47 -5.58
C ILE A 37 -5.88 -0.29 -4.49
N ARG A 38 -6.80 -1.15 -4.88
CA ARG A 38 -7.70 -1.88 -3.99
C ARG A 38 -7.42 -3.37 -4.08
N GLY A 39 -7.33 -4.05 -2.94
CA GLY A 39 -7.06 -5.48 -2.91
C GLY A 39 -6.97 -6.05 -1.51
N ARG A 40 -6.62 -7.33 -1.39
CA ARG A 40 -6.31 -7.97 -0.10
C ARG A 40 -5.04 -7.37 0.50
N PHE A 41 -4.98 -7.26 1.83
CA PHE A 41 -3.85 -6.59 2.48
C PHE A 41 -2.50 -7.28 2.18
N MET A 42 -2.48 -8.61 2.22
CA MET A 42 -1.27 -9.39 1.89
C MET A 42 -0.82 -9.19 0.44
N LEU A 43 -1.77 -9.14 -0.51
CA LEU A 43 -1.44 -8.89 -1.91
C LEU A 43 -0.85 -7.47 -2.12
N LEU A 44 -1.35 -6.50 -1.36
CA LEU A 44 -0.80 -5.14 -1.37
C LEU A 44 0.62 -5.11 -0.79
N LEU A 45 0.92 -5.89 0.25
CA LEU A 45 2.28 -6.03 0.78
C LEU A 45 3.21 -6.76 -0.19
N GLU A 46 2.74 -7.83 -0.85
CA GLU A 46 3.50 -8.56 -1.87
C GLU A 46 3.89 -7.65 -3.05
N LEU A 47 2.99 -6.77 -3.49
CA LEU A 47 3.27 -5.78 -4.55
C LEU A 47 4.40 -4.82 -4.19
N ILE A 48 4.57 -4.58 -2.89
CA ILE A 48 5.54 -3.65 -2.33
C ILE A 48 6.87 -4.36 -2.06
N ASP A 49 6.82 -5.59 -1.54
CA ASP A 49 7.98 -6.40 -1.13
C ASP A 49 8.67 -7.11 -2.31
N SER A 50 8.00 -7.24 -3.47
CA SER A 50 8.58 -7.93 -4.64
C SER A 50 9.72 -7.10 -5.26
N GLU A 51 10.95 -7.38 -4.83
CA GLU A 51 12.19 -6.92 -5.48
C GLU A 51 12.34 -7.50 -6.91
N GLU A 52 11.74 -8.66 -7.20
CA GLU A 52 11.82 -9.32 -8.51
C GLU A 52 10.42 -9.61 -9.09
N ASP A 53 10.19 -9.08 -10.31
CA ASP A 53 9.03 -9.34 -11.18
C ASP A 53 7.62 -9.12 -10.59
N GLY A 54 7.27 -7.83 -10.39
CA GLY A 54 5.93 -7.34 -10.03
C GLY A 54 4.79 -7.67 -11.00
N ASP A 55 5.02 -8.52 -12.01
CA ASP A 55 4.00 -9.04 -12.90
C ASP A 55 3.14 -10.12 -12.21
N ALA A 56 3.69 -10.93 -11.29
CA ALA A 56 2.99 -12.07 -10.71
C ALA A 56 1.78 -11.68 -9.83
N ALA A 57 1.91 -10.62 -9.01
CA ALA A 57 0.82 -10.11 -8.18
C ALA A 57 -0.28 -9.44 -9.02
N PHE A 58 0.11 -8.83 -10.15
CA PHE A 58 -0.78 -8.20 -11.13
C PHE A 58 -1.70 -9.22 -11.82
N PHE A 59 -1.30 -10.50 -11.89
CA PHE A 59 -2.09 -11.58 -12.47
C PHE A 59 -3.13 -12.20 -11.53
N SER A 60 -3.16 -11.80 -10.25
CA SER A 60 -4.27 -12.19 -9.38
C SER A 60 -5.49 -11.31 -9.68
N ARG A 61 -6.65 -11.93 -9.91
CA ARG A 61 -7.93 -11.22 -10.17
C ARG A 61 -8.45 -10.43 -8.97
N ASP A 62 -7.64 -10.25 -7.94
CA ASP A 62 -8.01 -9.69 -6.64
C ASP A 62 -7.45 -8.27 -6.43
N LEU A 63 -6.73 -7.71 -7.42
CA LEU A 63 -6.25 -6.33 -7.41
C LEU A 63 -7.03 -5.47 -8.41
N GLU A 64 -7.61 -4.38 -7.92
CA GLU A 64 -8.28 -3.36 -8.74
C GLU A 64 -7.49 -2.07 -8.68
N VAL A 65 -7.14 -1.51 -9.85
CA VAL A 65 -6.47 -0.23 -9.97
C VAL A 65 -7.38 0.72 -10.73
N THR A 66 -7.66 1.88 -10.15
CA THR A 66 -8.47 2.94 -10.76
C THR A 66 -7.72 4.27 -10.76
N GLY A 67 -8.04 5.14 -11.71
CA GLY A 67 -7.35 6.42 -11.91
C GLY A 67 -6.07 6.26 -12.73
N ASP A 68 -4.96 6.84 -12.24
CA ASP A 68 -3.67 6.74 -12.90
C ASP A 68 -3.15 5.30 -12.92
N THR A 69 -3.06 4.70 -14.10
CA THR A 69 -2.58 3.32 -14.29
C THR A 69 -1.13 3.12 -13.86
N GLU A 70 -0.34 4.20 -13.77
CA GLU A 70 1.04 4.16 -13.26
C GLU A 70 1.11 4.16 -11.73
N ALA A 71 -0.03 4.20 -11.02
CA ALA A 71 -0.06 4.29 -9.56
C ALA A 71 0.66 3.15 -8.87
N VAL A 72 0.63 1.94 -9.42
CA VAL A 72 1.36 0.78 -8.87
C VAL A 72 2.87 0.98 -8.96
N VAL A 73 3.36 1.50 -10.09
CA VAL A 73 4.78 1.81 -10.27
C VAL A 73 5.21 2.93 -9.32
N ARG A 74 4.39 3.99 -9.20
CA ARG A 74 4.67 5.09 -8.27
C ARG A 74 4.62 4.65 -6.81
N LEU A 75 3.73 3.72 -6.47
CA LEU A 75 3.66 3.12 -5.15
C LEU A 75 4.96 2.38 -4.82
N ARG A 76 5.42 1.50 -5.71
CA ARG A 76 6.69 0.77 -5.53
C ARG A 76 7.85 1.75 -5.36
N ASN A 77 8.03 2.69 -6.29
CA ASN A 77 9.10 3.68 -6.20
C ASN A 77 9.07 4.50 -4.90
N ALA A 78 7.87 4.90 -4.44
CA ALA A 78 7.75 5.71 -3.24
C ALA A 78 7.97 4.94 -1.94
N LEU A 79 7.85 3.61 -1.98
CA LEU A 79 8.10 2.74 -0.84
C LEU A 79 9.52 2.14 -0.89
N ASP A 80 10.08 1.91 -2.07
CA ASP A 80 11.49 1.57 -2.29
C ASP A 80 12.42 2.68 -1.77
N ASP A 81 11.99 3.95 -1.86
CA ASP A 81 12.71 5.10 -1.29
C ASP A 81 12.68 5.13 0.26
N ILE A 82 11.93 4.24 0.91
CA ILE A 82 11.88 4.12 2.36
C ILE A 82 12.82 2.99 2.80
N ASP A 83 14.02 3.34 3.27
CA ASP A 83 15.04 2.39 3.75
C ASP A 83 14.50 1.49 4.90
N GLY A 84 14.14 0.23 4.60
CA GLY A 84 13.71 -0.77 5.60
C GLY A 84 12.90 -1.92 5.01
N SER A 85 12.61 -2.96 5.80
CA SER A 85 11.56 -3.92 5.42
C SER A 85 10.23 -3.19 5.52
N ILE A 86 9.63 -2.86 4.37
CA ILE A 86 8.39 -2.09 4.30
C ILE A 86 7.27 -2.82 5.05
N ALA A 87 7.33 -4.15 5.14
CA ALA A 87 6.45 -4.93 6.02
C ALA A 87 6.59 -4.50 7.48
N GLU A 88 7.81 -4.46 8.02
CA GLU A 88 8.09 -4.05 9.40
C GLU A 88 7.62 -2.61 9.67
N GLU A 89 7.95 -1.68 8.79
CA GLU A 89 7.57 -0.28 8.93
C GLU A 89 6.06 -0.07 8.81
N THR A 90 5.42 -0.81 7.90
CA THR A 90 3.96 -0.88 7.79
C THR A 90 3.34 -1.45 9.07
N ALA A 91 3.95 -2.46 9.68
CA ALA A 91 3.55 -2.97 10.99
C ALA A 91 3.64 -1.89 12.08
N GLU A 92 4.71 -1.10 12.08
CA GLU A 92 4.91 -0.01 13.04
C GLU A 92 3.88 1.10 12.83
N MET A 93 3.58 1.46 11.59
CA MET A 93 2.52 2.42 11.24
C MET A 93 1.13 1.96 11.66
N PHE A 94 0.89 0.65 11.67
CA PHE A 94 -0.38 0.04 12.11
C PHE A 94 -0.41 -0.37 13.58
N GLY A 95 0.70 -0.23 14.31
CA GLY A 95 0.82 -0.62 15.71
C GLY A 95 0.59 -2.12 15.96
N LEU A 96 0.10 -2.47 17.15
CA LEU A 96 -0.17 -3.86 17.56
C LEU A 96 -1.00 -4.66 16.53
N PRO A 97 -2.07 -4.13 15.92
CA PRO A 97 -2.81 -4.83 14.86
C PRO A 97 -1.94 -5.18 13.64
N GLY A 98 -1.07 -4.26 13.20
CA GLY A 98 -0.17 -4.48 12.07
C GLY A 98 0.85 -5.58 12.35
N ARG A 99 1.47 -5.54 13.53
CA ARG A 99 2.43 -6.56 13.96
C ARG A 99 1.80 -7.96 14.02
N VAL A 100 0.58 -8.08 14.55
CA VAL A 100 -0.13 -9.37 14.66
C VAL A 100 -0.50 -9.97 13.30
N ILE A 101 -0.74 -9.15 12.29
CA ILE A 101 -1.08 -9.63 10.93
C ILE A 101 0.15 -10.15 10.20
N LEU A 102 1.34 -9.57 10.45
CA LEU A 102 2.59 -9.95 9.79
C LEU A 102 3.35 -11.11 10.47
N ASP A 103 3.13 -11.34 11.76
CA ASP A 103 3.76 -12.43 12.52
C ASP A 103 3.16 -13.83 12.24
N ARG A 104 2.42 -14.00 11.13
CA ARG A 104 1.68 -15.22 10.78
C ARG A 104 2.13 -15.90 9.51
#